data_AF-A0A6H9SJR2-F1
#
_entry.id   AF-A0A6H9SJR2-F1
#
_cell.length_a   1.000
_cell.length_b   1.000
_cell.length_c   1.000
_cell.angle_alpha   90.00
_cell.angle_beta   90.00
_cell.angle_gamma   90.00
#
_symmetry.space_group_name_H-M   'P 1'
#
loop_
_entity.id
_entity.type
_entity.pdbx_description
1 polymer ?
#
loop_
_entity_poly.entity_id
_entity_poly.type
_entity_poly.pdbx_seq_one_letter_code
_entity_poly.pdbx_strand_id
1 'polypeptide(L)'
;KFQFWVPDSRSYHGELIGNGQTRAEIGVQADEQRWQILVTAPQECSVDCRQLVYLARQVQIGLGRDASRASHALAIAQPLDAEYDGQLQREYPQLQRYPLDLPAYQKGAQGSGGAQLWIIDPHSNLVLRYDARVKGKDLLNDLRHLLKLSNIG
;
A
#
# COMPACT_ATOMS: atom_id res chain seq x y z
N LYS A 1 -8.68 -9.99 -22.36
CA LYS A 1 -9.04 -8.75 -21.63
C LYS A 1 -9.66 -9.21 -20.30
N PHE A 2 -8.85 -9.36 -19.25
CA PHE A 2 -9.34 -9.88 -17.96
C PHE A 2 -10.20 -8.78 -17.31
N GLN A 3 -11.46 -9.09 -17.06
CA GLN A 3 -12.36 -8.17 -16.37
C GLN A 3 -12.00 -8.16 -14.89
N PHE A 4 -11.54 -7.00 -14.43
CA PHE A 4 -11.38 -6.66 -13.04
C PHE A 4 -12.77 -6.70 -12.38
N TRP A 5 -13.09 -7.79 -11.68
CA TRP A 5 -14.37 -7.94 -10.99
C TRP A 5 -14.18 -7.54 -9.54
N VAL A 6 -14.55 -6.30 -9.20
CA VAL A 6 -14.86 -5.90 -7.83
C VAL A 6 -16.36 -5.57 -7.83
N PRO A 7 -17.20 -6.30 -7.07
CA PRO A 7 -18.65 -6.07 -7.09
C PRO A 7 -19.03 -4.68 -6.56
N ASP A 8 -20.00 -4.04 -7.24
CA ASP A 8 -20.49 -2.66 -7.07
C ASP A 8 -21.09 -2.31 -5.68
N SER A 9 -21.16 -3.25 -4.74
CA SER A 9 -21.83 -3.02 -3.45
C SER A 9 -21.15 -3.73 -2.28
N ARG A 10 -19.98 -3.25 -1.86
CA ARG A 10 -19.44 -3.55 -0.52
C ARG A 10 -18.83 -2.30 0.11
N SER A 11 -19.16 -2.07 1.38
CA SER A 11 -18.61 -0.97 2.19
C SER A 11 -17.18 -1.30 2.60
N TYR A 12 -16.22 -1.05 1.70
CA TYR A 12 -14.83 -0.93 2.12
C TYR A 12 -14.69 0.31 3.00
N HIS A 13 -13.77 0.27 3.94
CA HIS A 13 -13.42 1.41 4.79
C HIS A 13 -12.46 2.34 4.05
N GLY A 14 -11.71 1.80 3.07
CA GLY A 14 -10.90 2.55 2.13
C GLY A 14 -11.68 3.03 0.91
N GLU A 15 -11.10 3.98 0.19
CA GLU A 15 -11.61 4.43 -1.09
C GLU A 15 -11.28 3.39 -2.17
N LEU A 16 -12.31 2.95 -2.90
CA LEU A 16 -12.16 2.03 -4.02
C LEU A 16 -11.57 2.73 -5.25
N ILE A 17 -10.45 2.21 -5.74
CA ILE A 17 -9.82 2.67 -6.98
C ILE A 17 -10.31 1.78 -8.12
N GLY A 18 -11.48 2.10 -8.68
CA GLY A 18 -12.17 1.31 -9.71
C GLY A 18 -11.87 1.73 -11.15
N ASN A 19 -10.84 2.55 -11.38
CA ASN A 19 -10.54 3.17 -12.68
C ASN A 19 -9.49 2.41 -13.51
N GLY A 20 -8.98 1.27 -13.01
CA GLY A 20 -7.94 0.47 -13.69
C GLY A 20 -6.53 1.06 -13.55
N GLN A 21 -6.33 2.03 -12.67
CA GLN A 21 -5.04 2.63 -12.42
C GLN A 21 -4.08 1.64 -11.74
N THR A 22 -2.81 1.77 -12.06
CA THR A 22 -1.74 0.86 -11.65
C THR A 22 -0.70 1.53 -10.75
N ARG A 23 0.11 0.71 -10.06
CA ARG A 23 1.24 1.16 -9.24
C ARG A 23 2.22 2.06 -10.02
N ALA A 24 2.45 1.75 -11.29
CA ALA A 24 3.34 2.54 -12.15
C ALA A 24 2.81 3.96 -12.39
N GLU A 25 1.48 4.13 -12.49
CA GLU A 25 0.85 5.43 -12.73
C GLU A 25 0.88 6.37 -11.52
N ILE A 26 1.15 5.84 -10.31
CA ILE A 26 1.48 6.65 -9.13
C ILE A 26 2.99 6.79 -8.91
N GLY A 27 3.82 6.45 -9.91
CA GLY A 27 5.25 6.71 -9.86
C GLY A 27 6.08 5.69 -9.09
N VAL A 28 5.56 4.48 -8.87
CA VAL A 28 6.29 3.41 -8.16
C VAL A 28 6.52 2.22 -9.10
N GLN A 29 7.79 1.90 -9.34
CA GLN A 29 8.20 0.76 -10.16
C GLN A 29 8.64 -0.40 -9.26
N ALA A 30 8.05 -1.58 -9.45
CA ALA A 30 8.42 -2.79 -8.73
C ALA A 30 7.95 -4.03 -9.50
N ASP A 31 8.66 -5.14 -9.31
CA ASP A 31 8.23 -6.48 -9.71
C ASP A 31 7.79 -7.23 -8.43
N GLU A 32 6.51 -7.11 -8.11
CA GLU A 32 5.86 -7.78 -6.98
C GLU A 32 4.58 -8.43 -7.50
N GLN A 33 4.45 -9.73 -7.25
CA GLN A 33 3.37 -10.59 -7.75
C GLN A 33 2.45 -11.06 -6.62
N ARG A 34 2.67 -10.59 -5.40
CA ARG A 34 1.76 -10.74 -4.28
C ARG A 34 0.87 -9.51 -4.16
N TRP A 35 -0.16 -9.62 -3.34
CA TRP A 35 -0.84 -8.43 -2.85
C TRP A 35 0.17 -7.54 -2.10
N GLN A 36 0.11 -6.23 -2.28
CA GLN A 36 1.06 -5.32 -1.64
C GLN A 36 0.33 -4.25 -0.84
N ILE A 37 0.75 -4.07 0.41
CA ILE A 37 0.37 -2.96 1.27
C ILE A 37 1.47 -1.89 1.12
N LEU A 38 1.28 -0.96 0.19
CA LEU A 38 2.27 0.06 -0.14
C LEU A 38 1.96 1.37 0.58
N VAL A 39 2.93 1.91 1.31
CA VAL A 39 2.89 3.28 1.82
C VAL A 39 3.64 4.21 0.88
N THR A 40 3.05 5.34 0.49
CA THR A 40 3.71 6.38 -0.31
C THR A 40 3.88 7.64 0.51
N ALA A 41 5.09 8.24 0.47
CA ALA A 41 5.43 9.49 1.15
C ALA A 41 5.96 10.52 0.14
N PRO A 42 5.10 11.46 -0.34
CA PRO A 42 5.51 12.50 -1.29
C PRO A 42 6.33 13.63 -0.65
N GLN A 43 6.31 13.71 0.68
CA GLN A 43 7.08 14.65 1.51
C GLN A 43 7.98 13.86 2.48
N GLU A 44 8.60 14.55 3.44
CA GLU A 44 9.30 13.90 4.54
C GLU A 44 8.40 12.83 5.21
N CYS A 45 8.97 11.65 5.49
CA CYS A 45 8.26 10.57 6.17
C CYS A 45 8.13 10.87 7.67
N SER A 46 7.21 11.80 7.98
CA SER A 46 6.85 12.22 9.32
C SER A 46 5.92 11.21 10.02
N VAL A 47 5.34 11.59 11.17
CA VAL A 47 4.56 10.71 12.06
C VAL A 47 3.52 9.86 11.31
N ASP A 48 2.73 10.48 10.44
CA ASP A 48 1.66 9.80 9.68
C ASP A 48 2.23 8.71 8.75
N CYS A 49 3.34 9.01 8.06
CA CYS A 49 4.03 8.05 7.21
C CYS A 49 4.53 6.85 8.04
N ARG A 50 5.20 7.12 9.16
CA ARG A 50 5.76 6.08 10.04
C ARG A 50 4.66 5.20 10.64
N GLN A 51 3.54 5.79 11.04
CA GLN A 51 2.38 5.08 11.52
C GLN A 51 1.81 4.14 10.44
N LEU A 52 1.69 4.60 9.20
CA LEU A 52 1.23 3.77 8.09
C LEU A 52 2.20 2.63 7.78
N VAL A 53 3.52 2.86 7.84
CA VAL A 53 4.53 1.80 7.64
C VAL A 53 4.43 0.72 8.72
N TYR A 54 4.31 1.14 9.99
CA TYR A 54 4.06 0.22 11.09
C TYR A 54 2.76 -0.56 10.87
N LEU A 55 1.69 0.13 10.50
CA LEU A 55 0.39 -0.48 10.27
C LEU A 55 0.42 -1.52 9.16
N ALA A 56 1.08 -1.22 8.04
CA ALA A 56 1.22 -2.13 6.91
C ALA A 56 1.88 -3.46 7.35
N ARG A 57 2.95 -3.39 8.14
CA ARG A 57 3.59 -4.58 8.73
C ARG A 57 2.65 -5.33 9.66
N GLN A 58 1.96 -4.65 10.57
CA GLN A 58 1.03 -5.30 11.52
C GLN A 58 -0.15 -5.97 10.80
N VAL A 59 -0.67 -5.35 9.74
CA VAL A 59 -1.74 -5.93 8.93
C VAL A 59 -1.25 -7.19 8.22
N GLN A 60 -0.06 -7.16 7.60
CA GLN A 60 0.50 -8.36 6.98
C GLN A 60 0.68 -9.50 8.00
N ILE A 61 1.19 -9.21 9.20
CA ILE A 61 1.28 -10.20 10.29
C ILE A 61 -0.12 -10.71 10.68
N GLY A 62 -1.08 -9.80 10.79
CA GLY A 62 -2.47 -10.09 11.12
C GLY A 62 -3.20 -10.98 10.11
N LEU A 63 -2.68 -11.15 8.89
CA LEU A 63 -3.21 -12.10 7.92
C LEU A 63 -3.00 -13.57 8.33
N GLY A 64 -2.06 -13.84 9.25
CA GLY A 64 -1.83 -15.20 9.75
C GLY A 64 -1.41 -16.15 8.61
N ARG A 65 -2.25 -17.14 8.31
CA ARG A 65 -1.96 -18.15 7.27
C ARG A 65 -1.83 -17.54 5.86
N ASP A 66 -2.48 -16.41 5.62
CA ASP A 66 -2.43 -15.71 4.34
C ASP A 66 -1.28 -14.67 4.28
N ALA A 67 -0.44 -14.54 5.32
CA ALA A 67 0.62 -13.54 5.36
C ALA A 67 1.63 -13.65 4.21
N SER A 68 1.85 -14.87 3.68
CA SER A 68 2.74 -15.09 2.52
C SER A 68 2.17 -14.56 1.20
N ARG A 69 0.84 -14.38 1.12
CA ARG A 69 0.15 -13.86 -0.07
C ARG A 69 0.20 -12.34 -0.19
N ALA A 70 0.71 -11.67 0.84
CA ALA A 70 0.87 -10.22 0.86
C ALA A 70 2.30 -9.81 1.23
N SER A 71 2.70 -8.62 0.79
CA SER A 71 3.91 -7.93 1.19
C SER A 71 3.60 -6.52 1.70
N HIS A 72 4.57 -5.87 2.33
CA HIS A 72 4.47 -4.47 2.71
C HIS A 72 5.68 -3.69 2.18
N ALA A 73 5.42 -2.45 1.78
CA ALA A 73 6.41 -1.62 1.12
C ALA A 73 6.30 -0.14 1.49
N LEU A 74 7.38 0.60 1.30
CA LEU A 74 7.46 2.04 1.44
C LEU A 74 8.08 2.66 0.18
N ALA A 75 7.38 3.62 -0.43
CA ALA A 75 7.90 4.45 -1.50
C ALA A 75 8.06 5.90 -1.03
N ILE A 76 9.25 6.47 -1.20
CA ILE A 76 9.60 7.81 -0.69
C ILE A 76 10.10 8.72 -1.82
N ALA A 77 9.68 9.99 -1.79
CA ALA A 77 10.18 11.02 -2.70
C ALA A 77 11.41 11.77 -2.16
N GLN A 78 11.67 11.67 -0.85
CA GLN A 78 12.80 12.30 -0.17
C GLN A 78 13.53 11.27 0.69
N PRO A 79 14.84 11.43 0.95
CA PRO A 79 15.57 10.55 1.86
C PRO A 79 14.91 10.49 3.24
N LEU A 80 14.94 9.31 3.86
CA LEU A 80 14.55 9.15 5.26
C LEU A 80 15.59 9.82 6.17
N ASP A 81 15.15 10.27 7.33
CA ASP A 81 16.07 10.59 8.42
C ASP A 81 16.88 9.34 8.81
N ALA A 82 18.15 9.56 9.15
CA ALA A 82 19.10 8.47 9.39
C ALA A 82 18.70 7.55 10.56
N GLU A 83 18.04 8.10 11.58
CA GLU A 83 17.58 7.33 12.74
C GLU A 83 16.48 6.35 12.33
N TYR A 84 15.44 6.83 11.65
CA TYR A 84 14.35 5.98 11.17
C TYR A 84 14.80 5.00 10.10
N ASP A 85 15.69 5.42 9.19
CA ASP A 85 16.29 4.53 8.22
C ASP A 85 16.97 3.34 8.90
N GLY A 86 17.81 3.63 9.90
CA GLY A 86 18.49 2.61 10.71
C GLY A 86 17.51 1.73 11.51
N GLN A 87 16.42 2.29 12.03
CA GLN A 87 15.37 1.52 12.69
C GLN A 87 14.71 0.53 11.70
N LEU A 88 14.29 1.02 10.53
CA LEU A 88 13.65 0.19 9.52
C LEU A 88 14.57 -0.93 9.03
N GLN A 89 15.87 -0.69 8.90
CA GLN A 89 16.84 -1.72 8.51
C GLN A 89 16.93 -2.86 9.56
N ARG A 90 16.86 -2.52 10.86
CA ARG A 90 16.96 -3.51 11.95
C ARG A 90 15.64 -4.23 12.22
N GLU A 91 14.53 -3.52 12.21
CA GLU A 91 13.23 -4.02 12.72
C GLU A 91 12.27 -4.47 11.61
N TYR A 92 12.50 -4.04 10.36
CA TYR A 92 11.61 -4.27 9.21
C TYR A 92 12.37 -4.92 8.04
N PRO A 93 13.03 -6.08 8.24
CA PRO A 93 13.89 -6.69 7.21
C PRO A 93 13.13 -7.15 5.94
N GLN A 94 11.80 -7.24 6.01
CA GLN A 94 10.94 -7.60 4.87
C GLN A 94 10.28 -6.38 4.21
N LEU A 95 10.50 -5.17 4.72
CA LEU A 95 9.94 -3.96 4.13
C LEU A 95 10.63 -3.70 2.80
N GLN A 96 9.87 -3.81 1.71
CA GLN A 96 10.33 -3.41 0.40
C GLN A 96 10.41 -1.88 0.33
N ARG A 97 11.41 -1.37 -0.38
CA ARG A 97 11.65 0.07 -0.48
C ARG A 97 11.81 0.49 -1.93
N TYR A 98 11.11 1.55 -2.29
CA TYR A 98 11.09 2.05 -3.66
C TYR A 98 11.29 3.57 -3.69
N PRO A 99 11.88 4.11 -4.76
CA PRO A 99 11.75 5.53 -5.05
C PRO A 99 10.30 5.87 -5.42
N LEU A 100 9.87 7.10 -5.12
CA LEU A 100 8.60 7.66 -5.57
C LEU A 100 8.86 8.77 -6.60
N ASP A 101 8.43 8.57 -7.85
CA ASP A 101 8.40 9.63 -8.85
C ASP A 101 7.31 10.65 -8.46
N LEU A 102 7.74 11.78 -7.91
CA LEU A 102 6.85 12.80 -7.37
C LEU A 102 5.94 13.44 -8.45
N PRO A 103 6.43 13.82 -9.65
CA PRO A 103 5.57 14.28 -10.73
C PRO A 103 4.47 13.29 -11.16
N ALA A 104 4.80 12.00 -11.27
CA ALA A 104 3.83 10.96 -11.59
C ALA A 104 2.83 10.78 -10.43
N TYR A 105 3.33 10.73 -9.19
CA TYR A 105 2.49 10.61 -8.00
C TYR A 105 1.48 11.76 -7.88
N GLN A 106 1.89 13.01 -8.11
CA GLN A 106 1.00 14.17 -8.04
C GLN A 106 -0.16 14.09 -9.05
N LYS A 107 0.10 13.55 -10.25
CA LYS A 107 -0.94 13.33 -11.28
C LYS A 107 -1.82 12.14 -10.95
N GLY A 108 -1.23 11.03 -10.52
CA GLY A 108 -1.91 9.77 -10.29
C GLY A 108 -2.69 9.71 -8.97
N ALA A 109 -2.17 10.27 -7.88
CA ALA A 109 -2.74 10.17 -6.54
C ALA A 109 -3.79 11.25 -6.21
N GLN A 110 -4.21 12.06 -7.20
CA GLN A 110 -5.25 13.08 -7.05
C GLN A 110 -5.02 14.03 -5.85
N GLY A 111 -3.78 14.51 -5.67
CA GLY A 111 -3.49 15.64 -4.78
C GLY A 111 -3.44 15.36 -3.27
N SER A 112 -3.41 14.11 -2.80
CA SER A 112 -3.10 13.85 -1.39
C SER A 112 -1.64 14.23 -1.10
N GLY A 113 -1.43 15.39 -0.47
CA GLY A 113 -0.09 15.92 -0.17
C GLY A 113 0.64 15.20 0.98
N GLY A 114 -0.08 14.37 1.75
CA GLY A 114 0.46 13.58 2.84
C GLY A 114 0.73 12.12 2.47
N ALA A 115 1.15 11.34 3.45
CA ALA A 115 1.36 9.91 3.28
C ALA A 115 0.03 9.18 3.01
N GLN A 116 0.07 8.15 2.17
CA GLN A 116 -1.08 7.31 1.83
C GLN A 116 -0.70 5.84 1.94
N LEU A 117 -1.70 4.98 2.14
CA LEU A 117 -1.58 3.53 2.09
C LEU A 117 -2.46 2.97 0.97
N TRP A 118 -1.89 2.08 0.18
CA TRP A 118 -2.52 1.47 -0.98
C TRP A 118 -2.56 -0.04 -0.81
N ILE A 119 -3.67 -0.66 -1.20
CA ILE A 119 -3.75 -2.08 -1.46
C ILE A 119 -3.64 -2.30 -2.97
N ILE A 120 -2.65 -3.06 -3.37
CA ILE A 120 -2.30 -3.32 -4.77
C ILE A 120 -2.39 -4.83 -5.01
N ASP A 121 -3.02 -5.23 -6.11
CA ASP A 121 -3.15 -6.64 -6.48
C ASP A 121 -1.87 -7.18 -7.19
N PRO A 122 -1.75 -8.51 -7.37
CA PRO A 122 -0.65 -9.14 -8.12
C PRO A 122 -0.45 -8.65 -9.57
N HIS A 123 -1.46 -8.03 -10.18
CA HIS A 123 -1.38 -7.46 -11.52
C HIS A 123 -1.03 -5.97 -11.50
N SER A 124 -0.60 -5.45 -10.34
CA SER A 124 -0.24 -4.05 -10.09
C SER A 124 -1.41 -3.07 -10.13
N ASN A 125 -2.66 -3.52 -10.08
CA ASN A 125 -3.82 -2.63 -10.00
C ASN A 125 -3.92 -2.03 -8.61
N LEU A 126 -4.18 -0.73 -8.53
CA LEU A 126 -4.58 -0.07 -7.29
C LEU A 126 -6.01 -0.49 -6.98
N VAL A 127 -6.26 -1.03 -5.79
CA VAL A 127 -7.57 -1.54 -5.39
C VAL A 127 -8.20 -0.63 -4.35
N LEU A 128 -7.51 -0.36 -3.24
CA LEU A 128 -8.00 0.49 -2.16
C LEU A 128 -6.96 1.53 -1.76
N ARG A 129 -7.43 2.72 -1.35
CA ARG A 129 -6.62 3.81 -0.81
C ARG A 129 -7.09 4.20 0.59
N TYR A 130 -6.14 4.56 1.45
CA TYR A 130 -6.36 5.04 2.81
C TYR A 130 -5.42 6.19 3.17
N ASP A 131 -5.90 7.11 4.00
CA ASP A 131 -5.06 8.07 4.70
C ASP A 131 -4.62 7.55 6.09
N ALA A 132 -3.78 8.32 6.78
CA ALA A 132 -3.20 7.95 8.08
C ALA A 132 -4.20 7.73 9.23
N ARG A 133 -5.47 8.11 9.07
CA ARG A 133 -6.53 7.94 10.07
C ARG A 133 -7.14 6.53 10.04
N VAL A 134 -6.77 5.69 9.07
CA VAL A 134 -7.27 4.31 8.98
C VAL A 134 -6.96 3.50 10.24
N LYS A 135 -7.93 2.70 10.68
CA LYS A 135 -7.75 1.76 11.78
C LYS A 135 -7.24 0.44 11.25
N GLY A 136 -6.25 -0.16 11.92
CA GLY A 136 -5.66 -1.43 11.48
C GLY A 136 -6.66 -2.58 11.33
N LYS A 137 -7.70 -2.61 12.18
CA LYS A 137 -8.78 -3.61 12.09
C LYS A 137 -9.55 -3.48 10.77
N ASP A 138 -9.84 -2.26 10.34
CA ASP A 138 -10.63 -1.99 9.15
C ASP A 138 -9.83 -2.37 7.89
N LEU A 139 -8.57 -1.94 7.83
CA LEU A 139 -7.63 -2.33 6.78
C LEU A 139 -7.43 -3.85 6.69
N LEU A 140 -7.27 -4.53 7.83
CA LEU A 140 -7.11 -5.98 7.90
C LEU A 140 -8.37 -6.71 7.42
N ASN A 141 -9.56 -6.22 7.79
CA ASN A 141 -10.82 -6.82 7.36
C ASN A 141 -11.01 -6.69 5.85
N ASP A 142 -10.74 -5.50 5.30
CA ASP A 142 -10.84 -5.24 3.86
C ASP A 142 -9.85 -6.11 3.08
N LEU A 143 -8.58 -6.22 3.53
CA LEU A 143 -7.60 -7.08 2.86
C LEU A 143 -7.94 -8.58 2.95
N ARG A 144 -8.39 -9.08 4.11
CA ARG A 144 -8.86 -10.47 4.24
C ARG A 144 -10.03 -10.75 3.30
N HIS A 145 -10.92 -9.77 3.14
CA HIS A 145 -12.05 -9.87 2.25
C HIS A 145 -11.59 -10.01 0.79
N LEU A 146 -10.67 -9.16 0.35
CA LEU A 146 -10.08 -9.21 -1.00
C LEU A 146 -9.36 -10.54 -1.25
N LEU A 147 -8.53 -11.01 -0.30
CA LEU A 147 -7.80 -12.27 -0.42
C LEU A 147 -8.72 -13.50 -0.48
N LYS A 148 -9.90 -13.45 0.16
CA LYS A 148 -10.90 -14.51 0.08
C LYS A 148 -11.57 -14.58 -1.30
N LEU A 149 -11.71 -13.44 -1.98
CA LEU A 149 -12.32 -13.36 -3.31
C LEU A 149 -11.30 -13.60 -4.44
N SER A 150 -10.02 -13.49 -4.14
CA SER A 150 -8.94 -13.59 -5.11
C SER A 150 -8.18 -14.91 -5.00
N ASN A 151 -8.00 -15.59 -6.14
CA ASN A 151 -7.16 -16.79 -6.25
C ASN A 151 -5.73 -16.48 -6.74
N ILE A 152 -5.38 -15.19 -6.92
CA ILE A 152 -4.05 -14.75 -7.37
C ILE A 152 -3.24 -14.19 -6.20
N GLY A 153 -1.91 -14.33 -6.31
CA GLY A 153 -0.97 -14.00 -5.24
C GLY A 153 -0.93 -15.06 -4.16
#